data_AF-A0A8B9H6N7-F1
#
_entry.id   AF-A0A8B9H6N7-F1
#
_cell.length_a   1.000
_cell.length_b   1.000
_cell.length_c   1.000
_cell.angle_alpha   90.00
_cell.angle_beta   90.00
_cell.angle_gamma   90.00
#
_symmetry.space_group_name_H-M   'P 1'
#
loop_
_entity.id
_entity.type
_entity.pdbx_description
1 polymer ?
#
loop_
_entity_poly.entity_id
_entity_poly.type
_entity_poly.pdbx_seq_one_letter_code
_entity_poly.pdbx_strand_id
1 'polypeptide(L)'
;MLLYKKKLSIFHSFMHMTFLKLYKRWQTDSNSQRSVINTKYSHQFLKYKILTWYCMTLQMVIYIESCNSGSMLEHLPSNVQVYGVSAADPNNPSCACYLDKVRHAYIADEFSAHWLLHCKMSDLTRTTFQNQFQYLRSQVKQSTPCQYGNNILCQRFISDFLGCPDSRTREAHARTAHTFKPTHLTASHEVPMVLLNMKIEKERDPTRKRALQRDYDNRQQEDVTFLLHHIHVFDDLLRARAEVHRIKGAITHVYSTQRF
;
A
#
# COMPACT_ATOMS: atom_id res chain seq x y z
N MET A 1 9.32 -44.04 4.70
CA MET A 1 10.32 -43.09 5.24
C MET A 1 11.58 -42.94 4.37
N LEU A 2 11.50 -43.10 3.03
CA LEU A 2 12.62 -42.86 2.10
C LEU A 2 12.27 -41.98 0.87
N LEU A 3 11.02 -41.53 0.73
CA LEU A 3 10.60 -40.60 -0.33
C LEU A 3 10.64 -39.11 0.09
N TYR A 4 10.84 -38.82 1.37
CA TYR A 4 10.96 -37.45 1.89
C TYR A 4 12.39 -36.87 1.85
N LYS A 5 13.40 -37.70 1.56
CA LYS A 5 14.82 -37.26 1.50
C LYS A 5 15.31 -36.86 0.10
N LYS A 6 14.54 -37.11 -0.98
CA LYS A 6 14.97 -36.77 -2.36
C LYS A 6 14.45 -35.43 -2.91
N LYS A 7 13.49 -34.74 -2.25
CA LYS A 7 13.03 -33.41 -2.67
C LYS A 7 13.71 -32.22 -1.95
N LEU A 8 14.58 -32.47 -0.97
CA LEU A 8 15.30 -31.41 -0.24
C LEU A 8 16.70 -31.09 -0.79
N SER A 9 17.24 -31.93 -1.69
CA SER A 9 18.62 -31.80 -2.19
C SER A 9 18.77 -30.92 -3.44
N ILE A 10 17.71 -30.66 -4.20
CA ILE A 10 17.80 -29.85 -5.44
C ILE A 10 17.54 -28.36 -5.14
N PHE A 11 16.85 -28.03 -4.04
CA PHE A 11 16.60 -26.64 -3.64
C PHE A 11 17.76 -25.99 -2.85
N HIS A 12 18.73 -26.78 -2.39
CA HIS A 12 19.85 -26.28 -1.58
C HIS A 12 21.10 -25.90 -2.39
N SER A 13 21.23 -26.33 -3.65
CA SER A 13 22.45 -26.08 -4.44
C SER A 13 22.41 -24.86 -5.36
N PHE A 14 21.25 -24.22 -5.60
CA PHE A 14 21.19 -23.10 -6.54
C PHE A 14 21.33 -21.71 -5.90
N MET A 15 21.21 -21.61 -4.57
CA MET A 15 21.24 -20.31 -3.86
C MET A 15 22.57 -19.97 -3.20
N HIS A 16 23.57 -20.86 -3.21
CA HIS A 16 24.81 -20.67 -2.45
C HIS A 16 26.03 -20.21 -3.28
N MET A 17 26.01 -20.29 -4.62
CA MET A 17 27.19 -19.95 -5.44
C MET A 17 27.24 -18.50 -5.96
N THR A 18 26.14 -17.74 -5.92
CA THR A 18 26.14 -16.34 -6.41
C THR A 18 26.43 -15.32 -5.31
N PHE A 19 26.30 -15.72 -4.03
CA PHE A 19 26.35 -14.78 -2.90
C PHE A 19 27.78 -14.45 -2.42
N LEU A 20 28.74 -15.36 -2.60
CA LEU A 20 30.12 -15.19 -2.12
C LEU A 20 31.02 -14.30 -3.01
N LYS A 21 30.68 -14.10 -4.28
CA LYS A 21 31.43 -13.20 -5.18
C LYS A 21 31.02 -11.72 -5.03
N LEU A 22 29.79 -11.44 -4.61
CA LEU A 22 29.29 -10.07 -4.45
C LEU A 22 29.67 -9.48 -3.07
N TYR A 23 29.73 -10.31 -2.02
CA TYR A 23 30.10 -9.85 -0.68
C TYR A 23 31.55 -9.34 -0.57
N LYS A 24 32.50 -10.00 -1.26
CA LYS A 24 33.90 -9.54 -1.30
C LYS A 24 34.13 -8.27 -2.13
N ARG A 25 33.23 -7.92 -3.05
CA ARG A 25 33.34 -6.70 -3.87
C ARG A 25 32.77 -5.47 -3.17
N TRP A 26 31.79 -5.67 -2.28
CA TRP A 26 31.17 -4.61 -1.49
C TRP A 26 32.07 -4.07 -0.36
N GLN A 27 32.95 -4.91 0.22
CA GLN A 27 33.89 -4.47 1.27
C GLN A 27 35.03 -3.58 0.76
N THR A 28 35.35 -3.61 -0.53
CA THR A 28 36.44 -2.81 -1.13
C THR A 28 36.02 -1.41 -1.59
N ASP A 29 34.73 -1.17 -1.85
CA ASP A 29 34.24 0.10 -2.40
C ASP A 29 33.72 1.09 -1.34
N SER A 30 33.74 0.74 -0.05
CA SER A 30 33.16 1.57 1.04
C SER A 30 34.02 2.77 1.45
N ASN A 31 35.16 3.02 0.81
CA ASN A 31 36.08 4.11 1.19
C ASN A 31 36.17 5.27 0.18
N SER A 32 35.30 5.35 -0.82
CA SER A 32 35.41 6.42 -1.81
C SER A 32 34.05 6.90 -2.34
N GLN A 33 33.73 8.15 -1.99
CA GLN A 33 32.82 9.09 -2.66
C GLN A 33 31.34 9.15 -2.23
N ARG A 34 30.99 10.36 -1.82
CA ARG A 34 29.64 10.91 -1.59
C ARG A 34 28.89 11.07 -2.91
N SER A 35 27.56 10.96 -2.82
CA SER A 35 26.53 11.79 -3.47
C SER A 35 25.45 11.02 -4.26
N VAL A 36 24.19 11.31 -3.88
CA VAL A 36 22.98 11.42 -4.72
C VAL A 36 22.26 10.13 -5.23
N ILE A 37 20.95 10.12 -4.90
CA ILE A 37 19.80 9.32 -5.43
C ILE A 37 19.50 7.93 -4.84
N ASN A 38 18.33 7.90 -4.18
CA ASN A 38 17.34 6.82 -4.04
C ASN A 38 17.51 5.60 -4.97
N THR A 39 17.42 4.38 -4.44
CA THR A 39 16.26 3.50 -4.72
C THR A 39 16.14 2.33 -3.73
N LYS A 40 14.89 1.93 -3.59
CA LYS A 40 14.24 0.87 -2.83
C LYS A 40 14.82 -0.55 -3.00
N TYR A 41 14.75 -1.27 -1.88
CA TYR A 41 14.46 -2.71 -1.69
C TYR A 41 15.04 -3.73 -2.68
N SER A 42 15.93 -4.59 -2.17
CA SER A 42 15.85 -6.07 -2.30
C SER A 42 17.11 -6.75 -1.75
N HIS A 43 17.36 -6.67 -0.43
CA HIS A 43 18.54 -7.35 0.16
C HIS A 43 18.31 -7.95 1.55
N GLN A 44 17.15 -8.56 1.81
CA GLN A 44 16.85 -9.07 3.16
C GLN A 44 16.41 -10.53 3.30
N PHE A 45 16.26 -11.32 2.22
CA PHE A 45 15.65 -12.65 2.34
C PHE A 45 16.49 -13.76 3.00
N LEU A 46 17.79 -13.57 3.28
CA LEU A 46 18.62 -14.61 3.93
C LEU A 46 18.98 -14.38 5.41
N LYS A 47 18.60 -13.26 6.04
CA LYS A 47 18.73 -13.10 7.51
C LYS A 47 17.54 -13.68 8.29
N TYR A 48 16.46 -14.05 7.61
CA TYR A 48 15.20 -14.40 8.27
C TYR A 48 15.18 -15.75 8.96
N LYS A 49 16.03 -16.72 8.63
CA LYS A 49 15.93 -18.09 9.21
C LYS A 49 16.50 -18.25 10.62
N ILE A 50 17.39 -17.35 11.05
CA ILE A 50 17.95 -17.31 12.41
C ILE A 50 17.15 -16.31 13.30
N LEU A 51 16.55 -15.28 12.71
CA LEU A 51 15.64 -14.33 13.39
C LEU A 51 14.20 -14.85 13.54
N THR A 52 13.71 -15.72 12.66
CA THR A 52 12.34 -16.30 12.77
C THR A 52 12.16 -17.11 14.04
N TRP A 53 13.21 -17.76 14.55
CA TRP A 53 13.13 -18.49 15.81
C TRP A 53 13.12 -17.56 17.03
N TYR A 54 13.72 -16.36 16.92
CA TYR A 54 13.71 -15.32 17.96
C TYR A 54 12.48 -14.38 17.89
N CYS A 55 11.72 -14.39 16.79
CA CYS A 55 10.58 -13.51 16.53
C CYS A 55 9.21 -14.23 16.62
N MET A 56 9.17 -15.50 17.03
CA MET A 56 7.91 -16.25 17.20
C MET A 56 6.99 -15.70 18.32
N THR A 57 7.44 -14.71 19.09
CA THR A 57 6.69 -14.11 20.20
C THR A 57 6.23 -12.67 19.95
N LEU A 58 6.65 -12.01 18.86
CA LEU A 58 6.28 -10.62 18.57
C LEU A 58 4.99 -10.57 17.77
N GLN A 59 3.94 -10.02 18.39
CA GLN A 59 2.70 -9.67 17.72
C GLN A 59 2.91 -8.41 16.88
N MET A 60 2.41 -8.41 15.66
CA MET A 60 2.53 -7.28 14.72
C MET A 60 1.15 -6.89 14.18
N VAL A 61 0.92 -5.58 14.09
CA VAL A 61 -0.27 -5.02 13.43
C VAL A 61 0.19 -4.08 12.33
N ILE A 62 -0.37 -4.23 11.13
CA ILE A 62 0.00 -3.48 9.93
C ILE A 62 -1.24 -2.79 9.38
N TYR A 63 -1.13 -1.47 9.14
CA TYR A 63 -2.11 -0.68 8.38
C TYR A 63 -1.46 -0.25 7.06
N ILE A 64 -2.12 -0.49 5.92
CA ILE A 64 -1.61 -0.12 4.60
C ILE A 64 -2.60 0.83 3.91
N GLU A 65 -2.17 2.08 3.73
CA GLU A 65 -2.84 3.08 2.89
C GLU A 65 -2.20 3.08 1.50
N SER A 66 -2.88 2.45 0.52
CA SER A 66 -2.52 2.54 -0.89
C SER A 66 -3.66 2.08 -1.78
N CYS A 67 -3.61 2.44 -3.07
CA CYS A 67 -4.38 1.74 -4.08
C CYS A 67 -4.07 0.24 -4.05
N ASN A 68 -5.09 -0.59 -4.23
CA ASN A 68 -4.95 -2.05 -4.29
C ASN A 68 -4.31 -2.65 -3.03
N SER A 69 -4.33 -1.95 -1.88
CA SER A 69 -3.60 -2.36 -0.67
C SER A 69 -3.96 -3.76 -0.19
N GLY A 70 -5.17 -4.24 -0.46
CA GLY A 70 -5.60 -5.60 -0.15
C GLY A 70 -4.75 -6.67 -0.83
N SER A 71 -4.24 -6.42 -2.04
CA SER A 71 -3.35 -7.36 -2.76
C SER A 71 -2.03 -7.60 -2.02
N MET A 72 -1.60 -6.66 -1.18
CA MET A 72 -0.38 -6.82 -0.38
C MET A 72 -0.58 -7.75 0.82
N LEU A 73 -1.83 -7.97 1.22
CA LEU A 73 -2.21 -8.72 2.44
C LEU A 73 -3.06 -9.97 2.16
N GLU A 74 -3.53 -10.18 0.93
CA GLU A 74 -4.44 -11.29 0.57
C GLU A 74 -3.85 -12.68 0.83
N HIS A 75 -2.53 -12.79 0.83
CA HIS A 75 -1.80 -14.03 1.13
C HIS A 75 -1.20 -14.07 2.54
N LEU A 76 -1.56 -13.12 3.42
CA LEU A 76 -1.13 -13.11 4.81
C LEU A 76 -1.78 -14.30 5.54
N PRO A 77 -1.00 -15.30 6.01
CA PRO A 77 -1.58 -16.49 6.60
C PRO A 77 -2.17 -16.18 7.98
N SER A 78 -3.21 -16.92 8.37
CA SER A 78 -3.91 -16.71 9.64
C SER A 78 -3.18 -17.28 10.87
N ASN A 79 -2.17 -18.12 10.66
CA ASN A 79 -1.43 -18.83 11.71
C ASN A 79 -0.13 -18.14 12.15
N VAL A 80 0.15 -16.92 11.68
CA VAL A 80 1.28 -16.10 12.15
C VAL A 80 0.81 -15.02 13.14
N GLN A 81 1.72 -14.43 13.90
CA GLN A 81 1.40 -13.36 14.85
C GLN A 81 1.32 -11.99 14.17
N VAL A 82 0.59 -11.91 13.04
CA VAL A 82 0.42 -10.67 12.26
C VAL A 82 -1.06 -10.44 11.94
N TYR A 83 -1.55 -9.24 12.21
CA TYR A 83 -2.86 -8.75 11.77
C TYR A 83 -2.68 -7.57 10.83
N GLY A 84 -3.40 -7.59 9.70
CA GLY A 84 -3.27 -6.57 8.66
C GLY A 84 -4.61 -5.92 8.34
N VAL A 85 -4.60 -4.61 8.14
CA VAL A 85 -5.73 -3.83 7.62
C VAL A 85 -5.27 -3.02 6.42
N SER A 86 -6.10 -3.01 5.39
CA SER A 86 -5.87 -2.30 4.13
C SER A 86 -6.92 -1.20 3.97
N ALA A 87 -6.54 -0.10 3.32
CA ALA A 87 -7.45 0.99 2.99
C ALA A 87 -8.44 0.62 1.88
N ALA A 88 -7.96 -0.12 0.90
CA ALA A 88 -8.73 -0.59 -0.26
C ALA A 88 -8.54 -2.10 -0.47
N ASP A 89 -9.52 -2.73 -1.11
CA ASP A 89 -9.46 -4.11 -1.55
C ASP A 89 -8.38 -4.32 -2.65
N PRO A 90 -8.11 -5.57 -3.09
CA PRO A 90 -7.05 -5.84 -4.06
C PRO A 90 -7.19 -5.15 -5.42
N ASN A 91 -8.40 -4.75 -5.81
CA ASN A 91 -8.69 -4.31 -7.18
C ASN A 91 -9.04 -2.82 -7.28
N ASN A 92 -9.41 -2.19 -6.16
CA ASN A 92 -9.88 -0.81 -6.16
C ASN A 92 -8.83 0.17 -5.60
N PRO A 93 -8.88 1.44 -6.02
CA PRO A 93 -8.00 2.49 -5.51
C PRO A 93 -8.38 2.92 -4.08
N SER A 94 -7.42 3.55 -3.39
CA SER A 94 -7.69 4.35 -2.19
C SER A 94 -8.23 5.73 -2.57
N CYS A 95 -8.60 6.54 -1.57
CA CYS A 95 -9.19 7.86 -1.78
C CYS A 95 -8.45 8.93 -0.99
N ALA A 96 -8.11 10.04 -1.65
CA ALA A 96 -7.59 11.25 -1.04
C ALA A 96 -8.72 12.14 -0.52
N CYS A 97 -8.41 12.99 0.48
CA CYS A 97 -9.34 13.96 1.02
C CYS A 97 -8.65 15.26 1.46
N TYR A 98 -9.47 16.26 1.80
CA TYR A 98 -9.04 17.59 2.24
C TYR A 98 -8.15 18.30 1.20
N LEU A 99 -8.76 18.69 0.07
CA LEU A 99 -8.07 19.53 -0.90
C LEU A 99 -7.79 20.92 -0.31
N ASP A 100 -6.51 21.25 -0.16
CA ASP A 100 -6.02 22.59 0.15
C ASP A 100 -5.75 23.35 -1.15
N LYS A 101 -6.65 24.27 -1.50
CA LYS A 101 -6.55 25.09 -2.72
C LYS A 101 -5.41 26.10 -2.69
N VAL A 102 -4.92 26.49 -1.51
CA VAL A 102 -3.80 27.43 -1.38
C VAL A 102 -2.50 26.69 -1.63
N ARG A 103 -2.35 25.52 -1.01
CA ARG A 103 -1.17 24.65 -1.15
C ARG A 103 -1.17 23.81 -2.43
N HIS A 104 -2.30 23.76 -3.15
CA HIS A 104 -2.48 22.93 -4.34
C HIS A 104 -2.18 21.45 -4.07
N ALA A 105 -2.69 20.93 -2.96
CA ALA A 105 -2.45 19.55 -2.55
C ALA A 105 -3.63 19.01 -1.74
N TYR A 106 -3.83 17.70 -1.81
CA TYR A 106 -4.63 16.96 -0.82
C TYR A 106 -3.74 16.70 0.39
N ILE A 107 -4.27 16.92 1.59
CA ILE A 107 -3.46 16.87 2.82
C ILE A 107 -3.66 15.57 3.62
N ALA A 108 -4.57 14.69 3.21
CA ALA A 108 -4.75 13.36 3.80
C ALA A 108 -5.42 12.38 2.83
N ASP A 109 -5.50 11.12 3.26
CA ASP A 109 -6.29 10.06 2.63
C ASP A 109 -7.48 9.68 3.53
N GLU A 110 -8.61 9.30 2.93
CA GLU A 110 -9.88 9.05 3.62
C GLU A 110 -9.75 7.99 4.73
N PHE A 111 -9.09 6.87 4.43
CA PHE A 111 -8.90 5.79 5.38
C PHE A 111 -8.00 6.23 6.55
N SER A 112 -6.85 6.83 6.24
CA SER A 112 -5.93 7.37 7.24
C SER A 112 -6.56 8.46 8.12
N ALA A 113 -7.37 9.34 7.52
CA ALA A 113 -8.10 10.37 8.24
C ALA A 113 -9.10 9.76 9.23
N HIS A 114 -9.87 8.76 8.81
CA HIS A 114 -10.79 8.05 9.70
C HIS A 114 -10.06 7.22 10.76
N TRP A 115 -8.92 6.61 10.43
CA TRP A 115 -8.09 5.89 11.40
C TRP A 115 -7.61 6.81 12.52
N LEU A 116 -7.04 7.96 12.16
CA LEU A 116 -6.57 8.98 13.10
C LEU A 116 -7.72 9.54 13.93
N LEU A 117 -8.86 9.83 13.29
CA LEU A 117 -10.04 10.35 13.97
C LEU A 117 -10.57 9.35 15.01
N HIS A 118 -10.63 8.07 14.68
CA HIS A 118 -11.00 7.03 15.64
C HIS A 118 -9.99 6.95 16.80
N CYS A 119 -8.68 6.97 16.50
CA CYS A 119 -7.64 6.98 17.54
C CYS A 119 -7.77 8.17 18.51
N LYS A 120 -8.26 9.31 18.01
CA LYS A 120 -8.45 10.52 18.81
C LYS A 120 -9.73 10.51 19.65
N MET A 121 -10.83 9.95 19.13
CA MET A 121 -12.15 10.01 19.76
C MET A 121 -12.45 8.83 20.69
N SER A 122 -11.80 7.68 20.46
CA SER A 122 -12.07 6.44 21.19
C SER A 122 -11.13 6.23 22.38
N ASP A 123 -11.61 5.52 23.41
CA ASP A 123 -10.76 5.04 24.50
C ASP A 123 -9.99 3.78 24.07
N LEU A 124 -8.74 3.95 23.64
CA LEU A 124 -7.91 2.87 23.10
C LEU A 124 -7.60 1.75 24.09
N THR A 125 -7.80 1.99 25.40
CA THR A 125 -7.67 0.97 26.45
C THR A 125 -8.85 0.01 26.49
N ARG A 126 -9.95 0.38 25.83
CA ARG A 126 -11.21 -0.37 25.77
C ARG A 126 -11.61 -0.73 24.35
N THR A 127 -11.00 -0.12 23.34
CA THR A 127 -11.29 -0.38 21.93
C THR A 127 -10.29 -1.38 21.33
N THR A 128 -10.81 -2.42 20.70
CA THR A 128 -10.01 -3.42 19.98
C THR A 128 -9.75 -3.00 18.54
N PHE A 129 -8.79 -3.66 17.87
CA PHE A 129 -8.60 -3.46 16.44
C PHE A 129 -9.82 -3.87 15.61
N GLN A 130 -10.57 -4.89 16.03
CA GLN A 130 -11.81 -5.31 15.39
C GLN A 130 -12.87 -4.21 15.46
N ASN A 131 -13.00 -3.53 16.61
CA ASN A 131 -13.91 -2.40 16.76
C ASN A 131 -13.51 -1.24 15.83
N GLN A 132 -12.21 -0.93 15.76
CA GLN A 132 -11.72 0.09 14.84
C GLN A 132 -11.92 -0.31 13.37
N PHE A 133 -11.71 -1.58 13.00
CA PHE A 133 -11.98 -2.05 11.65
C PHE A 133 -13.46 -1.91 11.27
N GLN A 134 -14.37 -2.25 12.19
CA GLN A 134 -15.81 -2.03 11.98
C GLN A 134 -16.13 -0.55 11.79
N TYR A 135 -15.53 0.33 12.60
CA TYR A 135 -15.62 1.78 12.41
C TYR A 135 -15.12 2.19 11.02
N LEU A 136 -13.92 1.80 10.63
CA LEU A 136 -13.31 2.14 9.33
C LEU A 136 -14.18 1.66 8.17
N ARG A 137 -14.63 0.41 8.19
CA ARG A 137 -15.54 -0.17 7.20
C ARG A 137 -16.87 0.58 7.12
N SER A 138 -17.32 1.17 8.22
CA SER A 138 -18.56 1.96 8.25
C SER A 138 -18.38 3.40 7.76
N GLN A 139 -17.18 3.99 7.90
CA GLN A 139 -16.95 5.41 7.65
C GLN A 139 -16.30 5.68 6.31
N VAL A 140 -15.36 4.85 5.88
CA VAL A 140 -14.71 4.97 4.57
C VAL A 140 -15.71 4.55 3.49
N LYS A 141 -16.03 5.46 2.56
CA LYS A 141 -17.09 5.25 1.55
C LYS A 141 -16.58 5.08 0.14
N GLN A 142 -15.41 5.65 -0.17
CA GLN A 142 -14.91 5.64 -1.55
C GLN A 142 -14.01 4.44 -1.86
N SER A 143 -13.53 3.78 -0.82
CA SER A 143 -12.76 2.55 -0.93
C SER A 143 -13.33 1.48 0.00
N THR A 144 -12.82 0.25 -0.13
CA THR A 144 -13.29 -0.91 0.63
C THR A 144 -12.20 -1.39 1.59
N PRO A 145 -12.19 -0.95 2.86
CA PRO A 145 -11.23 -1.47 3.83
C PRO A 145 -11.39 -2.97 4.04
N CYS A 146 -10.28 -3.70 4.04
CA CYS A 146 -10.25 -5.14 4.25
C CYS A 146 -9.26 -5.51 5.37
N GLN A 147 -9.54 -6.61 6.09
CA GLN A 147 -8.68 -7.13 7.17
C GLN A 147 -8.19 -8.55 6.85
N TYR A 148 -6.99 -8.89 7.30
CA TYR A 148 -6.25 -10.09 6.93
C TYR A 148 -5.43 -10.67 8.09
N GLY A 149 -4.96 -11.90 7.92
CA GLY A 149 -4.07 -12.56 8.87
C GLY A 149 -4.79 -13.10 10.10
N ASN A 150 -4.22 -12.85 11.27
CA ASN A 150 -4.64 -13.48 12.51
C ASN A 150 -5.83 -12.76 13.16
N ASN A 151 -7.01 -13.36 13.05
CA ASN A 151 -8.26 -12.85 13.63
C ASN A 151 -8.28 -12.87 15.17
N ILE A 152 -7.34 -13.54 15.84
CA ILE A 152 -7.22 -13.45 17.31
C ILE A 152 -6.59 -12.11 17.69
N LEU A 153 -5.60 -11.64 16.91
CA LEU A 153 -4.93 -10.37 17.16
C LEU A 153 -5.86 -9.17 16.96
N CYS A 154 -6.89 -9.28 16.10
CA CYS A 154 -7.86 -8.19 15.96
C CYS A 154 -8.67 -7.94 17.25
N GLN A 155 -8.72 -8.91 18.17
CA GLN A 155 -9.40 -8.76 19.47
C GLN A 155 -8.54 -8.09 20.53
N ARG A 156 -7.25 -7.82 20.26
CA ARG A 156 -6.38 -7.08 21.18
C ARG A 156 -6.79 -5.62 21.27
N PHE A 157 -6.57 -5.00 22.43
CA PHE A 157 -6.79 -3.58 22.60
C PHE A 157 -5.74 -2.79 21.83
N ILE A 158 -6.15 -1.65 21.27
CA ILE A 158 -5.23 -0.79 20.51
C ILE A 158 -4.12 -0.27 21.41
N SER A 159 -4.41 -0.02 22.70
CA SER A 159 -3.41 0.41 23.69
C SER A 159 -2.25 -0.57 23.87
N ASP A 160 -2.43 -1.86 23.58
CA ASP A 160 -1.36 -2.86 23.69
C ASP A 160 -0.22 -2.59 22.70
N PHE A 161 -0.51 -1.85 21.60
CA PHE A 161 0.43 -1.54 20.53
C PHE A 161 0.78 -0.06 20.45
N LEU A 162 -0.21 0.83 20.64
CA LEU A 162 -0.01 2.28 20.56
C LEU A 162 0.25 2.94 21.92
N GLY A 163 0.13 2.17 23.01
CA GLY A 163 0.23 2.69 24.38
C GLY A 163 -1.03 3.44 24.82
N CYS A 164 -0.98 3.91 26.07
CA CYS A 164 -2.01 4.76 26.66
C CYS A 164 -1.54 6.22 26.64
N PRO A 165 -2.28 7.14 26.01
CA PRO A 165 -1.99 8.57 26.16
C PRO A 165 -2.18 8.98 27.62
N ASP A 166 -1.32 9.87 28.11
CA ASP A 166 -1.47 10.45 29.45
C ASP A 166 -2.79 11.26 29.59
N SER A 167 -3.17 11.59 30.82
CA SER A 167 -4.43 12.28 31.11
C SER A 167 -4.53 13.64 30.40
N ARG A 168 -3.43 14.39 30.31
CA ARG A 168 -3.39 15.71 29.65
C ARG A 168 -3.63 15.59 28.15
N THR A 169 -3.01 14.60 27.51
CA THR A 169 -3.16 14.30 26.08
C THR A 169 -4.58 13.84 25.78
N ARG A 170 -5.15 12.98 26.63
CA ARG A 170 -6.56 12.57 26.53
C ARG A 170 -7.51 13.76 26.62
N GLU A 171 -7.31 14.66 27.58
CA GLU A 171 -8.12 15.87 27.74
C GLU A 171 -7.97 16.83 26.55
N ALA A 172 -6.76 16.98 26.00
CA ALA A 172 -6.53 17.78 24.80
C ALA A 172 -7.21 17.18 23.56
N HIS A 173 -7.14 15.85 23.40
CA HIS A 173 -7.85 15.14 22.34
C HIS A 173 -9.36 15.29 22.48
N ALA A 174 -9.91 15.11 23.68
CA ALA A 174 -11.34 15.27 23.95
C ALA A 174 -11.83 16.70 23.65
N ARG A 175 -11.07 17.74 24.02
CA ARG A 175 -11.40 19.14 23.73
C ARG A 175 -11.37 19.49 22.24
N THR A 176 -10.53 18.81 21.48
CA THR A 176 -10.34 19.05 20.03
C THR A 176 -10.98 17.96 19.17
N ALA A 177 -11.72 17.04 19.77
CA ALA A 177 -12.49 15.99 19.09
C ALA A 177 -13.75 16.60 18.47
N HIS A 178 -13.56 17.52 17.53
CA HIS A 178 -14.60 17.87 16.59
C HIS A 178 -14.63 16.78 15.52
N THR A 179 -15.83 16.31 15.16
CA THR A 179 -16.03 15.35 14.08
C THR A 179 -15.62 16.00 12.76
N PHE A 180 -14.37 15.79 12.37
CA PHE A 180 -13.88 16.22 11.07
C PHE A 180 -14.38 15.21 10.03
N LYS A 181 -15.33 15.61 9.19
CA LYS A 181 -15.77 14.79 8.06
C LYS A 181 -14.81 14.99 6.90
N PRO A 182 -14.24 13.93 6.30
CA PRO A 182 -13.50 14.06 5.05
C PRO A 182 -14.29 14.85 4.01
N THR A 183 -13.63 15.80 3.36
CA THR A 183 -14.18 16.61 2.26
C THR A 183 -13.32 16.44 1.03
N HIS A 184 -13.84 16.81 -0.14
CA HIS A 184 -13.11 16.69 -1.41
C HIS A 184 -12.61 15.26 -1.62
N LEU A 185 -13.50 14.29 -1.47
CA LEU A 185 -13.14 12.89 -1.71
C LEU A 185 -12.80 12.71 -3.19
N THR A 186 -11.63 12.17 -3.48
CA THR A 186 -11.12 11.98 -4.86
C THR A 186 -10.34 10.68 -4.93
N ALA A 187 -10.61 9.84 -5.93
CA ALA A 187 -9.85 8.58 -6.05
C ALA A 187 -8.36 8.90 -6.26
N SER A 188 -7.46 8.16 -5.61
CA SER A 188 -6.03 8.53 -5.59
C SER A 188 -5.41 8.63 -6.99
N HIS A 189 -5.91 7.88 -7.97
CA HIS A 189 -5.43 7.94 -9.36
C HIS A 189 -5.92 9.20 -10.11
N GLU A 190 -7.00 9.84 -9.68
CA GLU A 190 -7.54 11.06 -10.29
C GLU A 190 -6.87 12.33 -9.74
N VAL A 191 -6.28 12.27 -8.54
CA VAL A 191 -5.65 13.40 -7.85
C VAL A 191 -4.68 14.19 -8.75
N PRO A 192 -3.76 13.56 -9.51
CA PRO A 192 -2.85 14.30 -10.39
C PRO A 192 -3.59 15.13 -11.44
N MET A 193 -4.67 14.58 -12.01
CA MET A 193 -5.47 15.27 -13.04
C MET A 193 -6.27 16.43 -12.46
N VAL A 194 -6.85 16.25 -11.27
CA VAL A 194 -7.54 17.35 -10.56
C VAL A 194 -6.58 18.49 -10.25
N LEU A 195 -5.40 18.19 -9.72
CA LEU A 195 -4.39 19.21 -9.39
C LEU A 195 -3.84 19.91 -10.64
N LEU A 196 -3.64 19.17 -11.74
CA LEU A 196 -3.20 19.74 -13.00
C LEU A 196 -4.27 20.68 -13.59
N ASN A 197 -5.54 20.28 -13.57
CA ASN A 197 -6.64 21.13 -14.02
C ASN A 197 -6.72 22.44 -13.20
N MET A 198 -6.61 22.35 -11.87
CA MET A 198 -6.54 23.54 -11.02
C MET A 198 -5.36 24.46 -11.37
N LYS A 199 -4.23 23.89 -11.78
CA LYS A 199 -3.06 24.66 -12.22
C LYS A 199 -3.32 25.37 -13.54
N ILE A 200 -4.00 24.72 -14.49
CA ILE A 200 -4.43 25.31 -15.77
C ILE A 200 -5.40 26.47 -15.55
N GLU A 201 -6.36 26.31 -14.66
CA GLU A 201 -7.38 27.32 -14.35
C GLU A 201 -6.76 28.60 -13.76
N LYS A 202 -5.76 28.45 -12.87
CA LYS A 202 -5.10 29.60 -12.22
C LYS A 202 -4.00 30.25 -13.06
N GLU A 203 -3.47 29.57 -14.07
CA GLU A 203 -2.38 30.10 -14.90
C GLU A 203 -2.86 31.27 -15.77
N ARG A 204 -2.13 32.39 -15.70
CA ARG A 204 -2.42 33.62 -16.45
C ARG A 204 -1.59 33.74 -17.72
N ASP A 205 -0.41 33.13 -17.75
CA ASP A 205 0.44 33.12 -18.93
C ASP A 205 -0.13 32.18 -20.00
N PRO A 206 -0.50 32.68 -21.20
CA PRO A 206 -1.17 31.87 -22.21
C PRO A 206 -0.27 30.77 -22.78
N THR A 207 1.05 30.97 -22.82
CA THR A 207 2.00 29.99 -23.34
C THR A 207 2.16 28.83 -22.35
N ARG A 208 2.31 29.14 -21.06
CA ARG A 208 2.35 28.13 -19.99
C ARG A 208 1.03 27.39 -19.86
N LYS A 209 -0.10 28.10 -19.97
CA LYS A 209 -1.43 27.48 -19.95
C LYS A 209 -1.59 26.46 -21.08
N ARG A 210 -1.19 26.80 -22.32
CA ARG A 210 -1.19 25.85 -23.44
C ARG A 210 -0.25 24.67 -23.23
N ALA A 211 0.91 24.87 -22.58
CA ALA A 211 1.81 23.78 -22.25
C ALA A 211 1.21 22.82 -21.22
N LEU A 212 0.57 23.35 -20.17
CA LEU A 212 -0.13 22.56 -19.17
C LEU A 212 -1.34 21.82 -19.75
N GLN A 213 -2.10 22.45 -20.66
CA GLN A 213 -3.20 21.78 -21.35
C GLN A 213 -2.71 20.60 -22.19
N ARG A 214 -1.61 20.76 -22.93
CA ARG A 214 -1.01 19.63 -23.66
C ARG A 214 -0.57 18.50 -22.73
N ASP A 215 0.02 18.81 -21.57
CA ASP A 215 0.37 17.80 -20.57
C ASP A 215 -0.87 17.08 -20.03
N TYR A 216 -1.96 17.81 -19.80
CA TYR A 216 -3.25 17.23 -19.38
C TYR A 216 -3.81 16.27 -20.42
N ASP A 217 -3.87 16.70 -21.69
CA ASP A 217 -4.40 15.91 -22.79
C ASP A 217 -3.55 14.64 -23.03
N ASN A 218 -2.22 14.77 -22.94
CA ASN A 218 -1.30 13.63 -23.06
C ASN A 218 -1.54 12.58 -21.96
N ARG A 219 -1.67 13.01 -20.69
CA ARG A 219 -1.93 12.09 -19.57
C ARG A 219 -3.27 11.37 -19.70
N GLN A 220 -4.32 12.10 -20.11
CA GLN A 220 -5.61 11.48 -20.41
C GLN A 220 -5.50 10.44 -21.53
N GLN A 221 -4.72 10.73 -22.57
CA GLN A 221 -4.55 9.83 -23.69
C GLN A 221 -3.71 8.59 -23.33
N GLU A 222 -2.70 8.72 -22.47
CA GLU A 222 -1.94 7.59 -21.91
C GLU A 222 -2.86 6.62 -21.17
N ASP A 223 -3.76 7.12 -20.31
CA ASP A 223 -4.73 6.30 -19.57
C ASP A 223 -5.67 5.54 -20.53
N VAL A 224 -6.19 6.22 -21.56
CA VAL A 224 -7.06 5.59 -22.58
C VAL A 224 -6.30 4.57 -23.43
N THR A 225 -5.07 4.89 -23.83
CA THR A 225 -4.24 4.00 -24.66
C THR A 225 -3.85 2.74 -23.89
N PHE A 226 -3.55 2.87 -22.60
CA PHE A 226 -3.31 1.75 -21.71
C PHE A 226 -4.53 0.82 -21.65
N LEU A 227 -5.73 1.38 -21.42
CA LEU A 227 -6.98 0.61 -21.41
C LEU A 227 -7.26 -0.07 -22.75
N LEU A 228 -7.08 0.63 -23.88
CA LEU A 228 -7.30 0.07 -25.22
C LEU A 228 -6.30 -1.05 -25.55
N HIS A 229 -5.02 -0.89 -25.18
CA HIS A 229 -4.01 -1.92 -25.37
C HIS A 229 -4.38 -3.20 -24.58
N HIS A 230 -4.85 -3.04 -23.33
CA HIS A 230 -5.33 -4.17 -22.54
C HIS A 230 -6.58 -4.85 -23.12
N ILE A 231 -7.50 -4.07 -23.71
CA ILE A 231 -8.68 -4.63 -24.38
C ILE A 231 -8.31 -5.40 -25.64
N HIS A 232 -7.40 -4.89 -26.49
CA HIS A 232 -6.96 -5.60 -27.69
C HIS A 232 -6.21 -6.89 -27.33
N VAL A 233 -5.33 -6.85 -26.33
CA VAL A 233 -4.66 -8.06 -25.83
C VAL A 233 -5.69 -9.08 -25.31
N PHE A 234 -6.76 -8.61 -24.65
CA PHE A 234 -7.83 -9.49 -24.20
C PHE A 234 -8.64 -10.09 -25.37
N ASP A 235 -9.00 -9.30 -26.39
CA ASP A 235 -9.69 -9.77 -27.61
C ASP A 235 -8.85 -10.81 -28.37
N ASP A 236 -7.55 -10.54 -28.56
CA ASP A 236 -6.63 -11.46 -29.22
C ASP A 236 -6.49 -12.79 -28.46
N LEU A 237 -6.42 -12.73 -27.12
CA LEU A 237 -6.36 -13.92 -26.27
C LEU A 237 -7.67 -14.72 -26.30
N LEU A 238 -8.83 -14.04 -26.36
CA LEU A 238 -10.12 -14.70 -26.54
C LEU A 238 -10.24 -15.36 -27.91
N ARG A 239 -9.82 -14.69 -28.98
CA ARG A 239 -9.78 -15.25 -30.35
C ARG A 239 -8.85 -16.46 -30.44
N ALA A 240 -7.74 -16.45 -29.70
CA ALA A 240 -6.81 -17.57 -29.59
C ALA A 240 -7.33 -18.74 -28.72
N ARG A 241 -8.56 -18.66 -28.19
CA ARG A 241 -9.15 -19.63 -27.25
C ARG A 241 -8.27 -19.88 -26.02
N ALA A 242 -7.49 -18.88 -25.61
CA ALA A 242 -6.70 -19.00 -24.39
C ALA A 242 -7.66 -19.17 -23.21
N GLU A 243 -7.38 -20.16 -22.36
CA GLU A 243 -8.22 -20.38 -21.19
C GLU A 243 -8.20 -19.13 -20.30
N VAL A 244 -9.39 -18.70 -19.85
CA VAL A 244 -9.60 -17.48 -19.05
C VAL A 244 -8.67 -17.43 -17.83
N HIS A 245 -8.32 -18.57 -17.24
CA HIS A 245 -7.39 -18.65 -16.13
C HIS A 245 -5.95 -18.24 -16.51
N ARG A 246 -5.49 -18.57 -17.73
CA ARG A 246 -4.17 -18.18 -18.26
C ARG A 246 -4.13 -16.71 -18.63
N ILE A 247 -5.24 -16.19 -19.17
CA ILE A 247 -5.41 -14.76 -19.44
C ILE A 247 -5.32 -13.96 -18.14
N LYS A 248 -6.06 -14.38 -17.10
CA LYS A 248 -5.97 -13.77 -15.77
C LYS A 248 -4.55 -13.82 -15.22
N GLY A 249 -3.87 -14.97 -15.28
CA GLY A 249 -2.49 -15.10 -14.81
C GLY A 249 -1.49 -14.19 -15.54
N ALA A 250 -1.62 -14.05 -16.87
CA ALA A 250 -0.77 -13.19 -17.68
C ALA A 250 -1.01 -11.69 -17.39
N ILE A 251 -2.28 -11.28 -17.25
CA ILE A 251 -2.65 -9.92 -16.88
C ILE A 251 -2.06 -9.56 -15.51
N THR A 252 -2.26 -10.42 -14.49
CA THR A 252 -1.68 -10.23 -13.15
C THR A 252 -0.15 -10.12 -13.21
N HIS A 253 0.51 -10.91 -14.07
CA HIS A 253 1.97 -10.84 -14.25
C HIS A 253 2.43 -9.51 -14.85
N VAL A 254 1.76 -9.01 -15.90
CA VAL A 254 2.09 -7.71 -16.53
C VAL A 254 1.90 -6.53 -15.57
N TYR A 255 0.81 -6.53 -14.79
CA TYR A 255 0.58 -5.51 -13.77
C TYR A 255 1.64 -5.54 -12.65
N SER A 256 2.21 -6.72 -12.36
CA SER A 256 3.29 -6.87 -11.38
C SER A 256 4.66 -6.42 -11.90
N THR A 257 4.88 -6.42 -13.22
CA THR A 257 6.17 -6.08 -13.84
C THR A 257 6.27 -4.63 -14.32
N GLN A 258 5.14 -3.95 -14.56
CA GLN A 258 5.11 -2.54 -14.98
C GLN A 258 5.16 -1.52 -13.83
N ARG A 259 5.07 -1.95 -12.56
CA ARG A 259 5.33 -1.09 -11.39
C ARG A 259 6.80 -1.18 -10.95
N PHE A 260 7.72 -0.58 -11.70
CA PHE A 260 9.07 -0.22 -11.25
C PHE A 260 9.51 1.10 -11.86
#